data_AF-A0A7J4I5E3-F1
#
_entry.id   AF-A0A7J4I5E3-F1
#
_cell.length_a   1.000
_cell.length_b   1.000
_cell.length_c   1.000
_cell.angle_alpha   90.00
_cell.angle_beta   90.00
_cell.angle_gamma   90.00
#
_symmetry.space_group_name_H-M   'P 1'
#
loop_
_entity.id
_entity.type
_entity.pdbx_description
1 polymer ?
#
loop_
_entity_poly.entity_id
_entity_poly.type
_entity_poly.pdbx_seq_one_letter_code
_entity_poly.pdbx_strand_id
1 'polypeptide(L)'
;MENKSVKVNCSFCGKEIECPENMLNAEKHSCYECFGKLMEKKSGEEMTEEDIERIHVDIPRDKADEIADNYMISSVMDDAFPRFWKDEKERLKDMPRKDAVAYAFGSGANTMLGLVKQMEEKAERRAKTKLGSEKK
;
A
#
# COMPACT_ATOMS: atom_id res chain seq x y z
N MET A 1 -21.22 -4.92 9.89
CA MET A 1 -21.86 -3.59 9.86
C MET A 1 -21.84 -3.15 8.42
N GLU A 2 -23.01 -2.94 7.80
CA GLU A 2 -23.09 -2.45 6.41
C GLU A 2 -22.57 -1.01 6.41
N ASN A 3 -21.38 -0.78 5.88
CA ASN A 3 -20.87 0.56 5.64
C ASN A 3 -21.73 1.19 4.57
N LYS A 4 -22.73 1.98 4.97
CA LYS A 4 -23.51 2.80 4.06
C LYS A 4 -22.58 3.85 3.46
N SER A 5 -22.52 3.87 2.14
CA SER A 5 -21.81 4.87 1.36
C SER A 5 -22.78 5.95 0.92
N VAL A 6 -22.43 7.21 1.18
CA VAL A 6 -23.15 8.39 0.72
C VAL A 6 -22.40 9.05 -0.43
N LYS A 7 -23.14 9.70 -1.32
CA LYS A 7 -22.58 10.45 -2.44
C LYS A 7 -22.28 11.87 -2.00
N VAL A 8 -21.04 12.30 -2.15
CA VAL A 8 -20.57 13.66 -1.84
C VAL A 8 -19.84 14.24 -3.05
N ASN A 9 -19.64 15.55 -3.09
CA ASN A 9 -18.92 16.18 -4.20
C ASN A 9 -17.45 16.40 -3.83
N CYS A 10 -16.56 16.09 -4.76
CA CYS A 10 -15.14 16.41 -4.66
C CYS A 10 -14.95 17.92 -4.50
N SER A 11 -14.24 18.32 -3.45
CA SER A 11 -13.96 19.72 -3.10
C SER A 11 -13.10 20.45 -4.14
N PHE A 12 -12.46 19.72 -5.07
CA PHE A 12 -11.52 20.29 -6.05
C PHE A 12 -12.08 20.38 -7.46
N CYS A 13 -12.87 19.40 -7.91
CA CYS A 13 -13.43 19.38 -9.27
C CYS A 13 -14.95 19.25 -9.33
N GLY A 14 -15.63 19.09 -8.19
CA GLY A 14 -17.08 18.98 -8.11
C GLY A 14 -17.67 17.65 -8.60
N LYS A 15 -16.84 16.67 -8.99
CA LYS A 15 -17.30 15.31 -9.35
C LYS A 15 -17.97 14.64 -8.14
N GLU A 16 -19.06 13.92 -8.36
CA GLU A 16 -19.70 13.08 -7.36
C GLU A 16 -18.81 11.85 -7.04
N ILE A 17 -18.60 11.57 -5.76
CA ILE A 17 -17.73 10.51 -5.25
C ILE A 17 -18.40 9.75 -4.10
N GLU A 18 -17.96 8.51 -3.86
CA GLU A 18 -18.45 7.70 -2.75
C GLU A 18 -17.69 8.01 -1.45
N CYS A 19 -18.44 8.27 -0.38
CA CYS A 19 -17.90 8.54 0.95
C CYS A 19 -18.58 7.63 1.98
N PRO A 20 -17.83 6.87 2.80
CA PRO A 20 -18.38 6.16 3.94
C PRO A 20 -19.04 7.12 4.93
N GLU A 21 -20.20 6.76 5.50
CA GLU A 21 -20.90 7.63 6.48
C GLU A 21 -20.01 8.06 7.66
N ASN A 22 -19.05 7.24 8.07
CA ASN A 22 -18.11 7.56 9.15
C ASN A 22 -17.05 8.60 8.77
N MET A 23 -16.86 8.89 7.47
CA MET A 23 -15.89 9.84 6.95
C MET A 23 -16.55 11.11 6.38
N LEU A 24 -17.86 11.27 6.54
CA LEU A 24 -18.59 12.49 6.15
C LEU A 24 -17.99 13.76 6.77
N ASN A 25 -17.46 13.66 7.99
CA ASN A 25 -16.87 14.76 8.75
C ASN A 25 -15.42 15.10 8.33
N ALA A 26 -14.88 14.44 7.30
CA ALA A 26 -13.58 14.80 6.76
C ALA A 26 -13.58 16.27 6.29
N GLU A 27 -12.45 16.94 6.48
CA GLU A 27 -12.32 18.37 6.21
C GLU A 27 -12.45 18.66 4.71
N LYS A 28 -11.98 17.74 3.87
CA LYS A 28 -12.14 17.77 2.41
C LYS A 28 -12.43 16.38 1.85
N HIS A 29 -13.10 16.37 0.71
CA HIS A 29 -13.46 15.16 -0.04
C HIS A 29 -12.82 15.25 -1.41
N SER A 30 -11.99 14.29 -1.80
CA SER A 30 -11.24 14.33 -3.06
C SER A 30 -11.50 13.10 -3.91
N CYS A 31 -11.69 13.30 -5.21
CA CYS A 31 -11.62 12.18 -6.15
C CYS A 31 -10.17 11.74 -6.34
N TYR A 32 -9.97 10.48 -6.71
CA TYR A 32 -8.64 9.91 -6.96
C TYR A 32 -7.74 10.80 -7.86
N GLU A 33 -8.27 11.35 -8.96
CA GLU A 33 -7.50 12.19 -9.88
C GLU A 33 -7.00 13.50 -9.24
N CYS A 34 -7.86 14.14 -8.43
CA CYS A 34 -7.51 15.39 -7.74
C CYS A 34 -6.53 15.11 -6.62
N PHE A 35 -6.70 13.99 -5.90
CA PHE A 35 -5.76 13.55 -4.89
C PHE A 35 -4.38 13.24 -5.49
N GLY A 36 -4.32 12.52 -6.62
CA GLY A 36 -3.06 12.26 -7.32
C GLY A 36 -2.31 13.55 -7.68
N LYS A 37 -3.02 14.57 -8.19
CA LYS A 37 -2.41 15.88 -8.51
C LYS A 37 -1.95 16.65 -7.27
N LEU A 38 -2.66 16.53 -6.14
CA LEU A 38 -2.21 17.12 -4.87
C LEU A 38 -0.93 16.46 -4.39
N MET A 39 -0.86 15.14 -4.51
CA MET A 39 0.31 14.37 -4.12
C MET A 39 1.50 14.58 -5.07
N GLU A 40 1.28 14.74 -6.38
CA GLU A 40 2.33 15.13 -7.33
C GLU A 40 2.88 16.53 -7.03
N LYS A 41 2.03 17.46 -6.56
CA LYS A 41 2.44 18.80 -6.14
C LYS A 41 3.20 18.85 -4.80
N LYS A 42 3.23 17.75 -4.02
CA LYS A 42 4.07 17.65 -2.81
C LYS A 42 5.55 17.82 -3.09
N SER A 43 6.01 17.75 -4.34
CA SER A 43 7.39 18.05 -4.67
C SER A 43 7.76 19.55 -4.52
N GLY A 44 6.81 20.44 -4.17
CA GLY A 44 7.06 21.88 -4.09
C GLY A 44 6.41 22.67 -2.95
N GLU A 45 5.29 22.23 -2.35
CA GLU A 45 4.64 22.91 -1.20
C GLU A 45 4.28 21.90 -0.09
N GLU A 46 4.61 22.26 1.15
CA GLU A 46 4.49 21.44 2.36
C GLU A 46 3.02 21.20 2.75
N MET A 47 2.38 20.19 2.18
CA MET A 47 1.23 19.54 2.84
C MET A 47 1.76 18.55 3.88
N THR A 48 1.42 18.77 5.15
CA THR A 48 1.80 17.88 6.25
C THR A 48 1.02 16.57 6.19
N GLU A 49 1.50 15.52 6.86
CA GLU A 49 0.76 14.25 6.95
C GLU A 49 -0.62 14.43 7.59
N GLU A 50 -0.71 15.32 8.59
CA GLU A 50 -1.97 15.69 9.25
C GLU A 50 -3.00 16.28 8.27
N ASP A 51 -2.54 17.02 7.25
CA ASP A 51 -3.43 17.59 6.23
C ASP A 51 -3.99 16.52 5.30
N ILE A 52 -3.28 15.40 5.13
CA ILE A 52 -3.69 14.29 4.25
C ILE A 52 -4.67 13.39 4.99
N GLU A 53 -4.42 13.13 6.27
CA GLU A 53 -5.30 12.32 7.12
C GLU A 53 -6.72 12.93 7.25
N ARG A 54 -6.85 14.24 7.03
CA ARG A 54 -8.13 14.96 7.05
C ARG A 54 -8.88 14.96 5.72
N ILE A 55 -8.32 14.35 4.68
CA ILE A 55 -8.93 14.27 3.35
C ILE A 55 -9.48 12.87 3.12
N HIS A 56 -10.80 12.77 2.94
CA HIS A 56 -11.40 11.56 2.40
C HIS A 56 -11.07 11.45 0.91
N VAL A 57 -10.59 10.29 0.46
CA VAL A 57 -10.31 10.03 -0.94
C VAL A 57 -11.16 8.86 -1.42
N ASP A 58 -11.95 9.09 -2.47
CA ASP A 58 -12.64 8.02 -3.17
C ASP A 58 -11.67 7.35 -4.14
N ILE A 59 -11.26 6.13 -3.79
CA ILE A 59 -10.29 5.32 -4.52
C ILE A 59 -11.03 4.20 -5.26
N PRO A 60 -11.05 4.21 -6.61
CA PRO A 60 -11.55 3.10 -7.39
C PRO A 60 -10.82 1.80 -7.05
N ARG A 61 -11.54 0.67 -6.97
CA ARG A 61 -10.96 -0.64 -6.57
C ARG A 61 -9.84 -1.09 -7.48
N ASP A 62 -9.92 -0.78 -8.77
CA ASP A 62 -8.90 -1.06 -9.79
C ASP A 62 -7.64 -0.18 -9.64
N LYS A 63 -7.70 0.87 -8.80
CA LYS A 63 -6.61 1.81 -8.52
C LYS A 63 -6.05 1.70 -7.09
N ALA A 64 -6.68 0.90 -6.23
CA ALA A 64 -6.22 0.69 -4.86
C ALA A 64 -4.81 0.07 -4.80
N ASP A 65 -4.53 -0.89 -5.68
CA ASP A 65 -3.21 -1.55 -5.77
C ASP A 65 -2.11 -0.55 -6.15
N GLU A 66 -2.38 0.38 -7.07
CA GLU A 66 -1.43 1.42 -7.52
C GLU A 66 -1.09 2.43 -6.40
N ILE A 67 -2.01 2.68 -5.47
CA ILE A 67 -1.82 3.62 -4.35
C ILE A 67 -1.04 2.96 -3.22
N ALA A 68 -1.35 1.69 -2.92
CA ALA A 68 -0.64 0.93 -1.89
C ALA A 68 0.86 0.87 -2.20
N ASP A 69 1.20 0.60 -3.46
CA ASP A 69 2.59 0.49 -3.90
C ASP A 69 3.37 1.81 -3.84
N ASN A 70 2.71 2.96 -4.05
CA ASN A 70 3.42 4.24 -4.15
C ASN A 70 3.44 5.02 -2.83
N TYR A 71 2.38 4.96 -2.01
CA TYR A 71 2.25 5.83 -0.83
C TYR A 71 2.44 5.10 0.49
N MET A 72 1.87 3.91 0.65
CA MET A 72 2.08 3.14 1.87
C MET A 72 3.51 2.61 1.93
N ILE A 73 4.07 2.14 0.81
CA ILE A 73 5.45 1.65 0.80
C ILE A 73 6.44 2.77 1.06
N SER A 74 6.27 3.96 0.46
CA SER A 74 7.20 5.08 0.69
C SER A 74 7.19 5.55 2.15
N SER A 75 6.01 5.79 2.73
CA SER A 75 5.89 6.15 4.16
C SER A 75 6.45 5.06 5.09
N VAL A 76 6.19 3.77 4.80
CA VAL A 76 6.78 2.67 5.58
C VAL A 76 8.31 2.65 5.45
N MET A 77 8.86 2.93 4.26
CA MET A 77 10.30 2.95 4.03
C MET A 77 10.99 4.17 4.65
N ASP A 78 10.31 5.31 4.72
CA ASP A 78 10.90 6.55 5.23
C ASP A 78 10.81 6.66 6.77
N ASP A 79 9.77 6.14 7.40
CA ASP A 79 9.55 6.30 8.85
C ASP A 79 9.69 5.01 9.67
N ALA A 80 9.03 3.94 9.23
CA ALA A 80 8.96 2.69 10.00
C ALA A 80 10.22 1.84 9.81
N PHE A 81 10.70 1.74 8.56
CA PHE A 81 11.86 0.93 8.22
C PHE A 81 13.15 1.39 8.91
N PRO A 82 13.49 2.70 9.01
CA PRO A 82 14.72 3.10 9.68
C PRO A 82 14.74 2.76 11.16
N ARG A 83 13.58 2.89 11.84
CA ARG A 83 13.42 2.50 13.25
C ARG A 83 13.59 0.99 13.40
N PHE A 84 12.82 0.22 12.63
CA PHE A 84 12.92 -1.24 12.61
C PHE A 84 14.35 -1.71 12.32
N TRP A 85 15.01 -1.12 11.32
CA TRP A 85 16.36 -1.51 10.92
C TRP A 85 17.41 -1.14 11.96
N LYS A 86 17.21 -0.05 12.70
CA LYS A 86 18.09 0.30 13.82
C LYS A 86 18.03 -0.78 14.90
N ASP A 87 16.83 -1.15 15.33
CA ASP A 87 16.62 -2.16 16.37
C ASP A 87 17.15 -3.53 15.92
N GLU A 88 16.87 -3.92 14.67
CA GLU A 88 17.34 -5.18 14.11
C GLU A 88 18.88 -5.22 13.99
N LYS A 89 19.52 -4.10 13.64
CA LYS A 89 20.99 -3.98 13.64
C LYS A 89 21.60 -4.13 15.02
N GLU A 90 21.00 -3.53 16.04
CA GLU A 90 21.46 -3.67 17.42
C GLU A 90 21.36 -5.13 17.86
N ARG A 91 20.21 -5.77 17.60
CA ARG A 91 19.99 -7.19 17.86
C ARG A 91 21.02 -8.10 17.18
N LEU A 92 21.39 -7.81 15.93
CA LEU A 92 22.42 -8.55 15.19
C LEU A 92 23.83 -8.37 15.74
N LYS A 93 24.15 -7.22 16.34
CA LYS A 93 25.45 -6.97 16.97
C LYS A 93 25.61 -7.75 18.27
N ASP A 94 24.52 -7.92 19.01
CA ASP A 94 24.50 -8.61 20.30
C ASP A 94 24.53 -10.14 20.16
N MET A 95 24.26 -10.66 18.96
CA MET A 95 24.31 -12.09 18.67
C MET A 95 25.74 -12.62 18.46
N PRO A 96 26.04 -13.86 18.88
CA PRO A 96 27.24 -14.55 18.44
C PRO A 96 27.31 -14.60 16.90
N ARG A 97 28.50 -14.40 16.34
CA ARG A 97 28.70 -14.29 14.88
C ARG A 97 28.10 -15.45 14.08
N LYS A 98 28.21 -16.68 14.60
CA LYS A 98 27.66 -17.87 13.95
C LYS A 98 26.13 -17.81 13.88
N ASP A 99 25.49 -17.34 14.94
CA ASP A 99 24.04 -17.26 15.07
C ASP A 99 23.47 -16.11 14.25
N ALA A 100 24.17 -14.96 14.22
CA ALA A 100 23.81 -13.84 13.35
C ALA A 100 23.84 -14.23 11.85
N VAL A 101 24.86 -15.00 11.43
CA VAL A 101 24.97 -15.53 10.06
C VAL A 101 23.86 -16.54 9.77
N ALA A 102 23.61 -17.47 10.69
CA ALA A 102 22.55 -18.45 10.53
C ALA A 102 21.16 -17.79 10.42
N TYR A 103 20.90 -16.78 11.25
CA TYR A 103 19.68 -15.97 11.20
C TYR A 103 19.53 -15.26 9.85
N ALA A 104 20.54 -14.51 9.41
CA ALA A 104 20.47 -13.77 8.15
C ALA A 104 20.27 -14.70 6.95
N PHE A 105 20.99 -15.83 6.92
CA PHE A 105 20.83 -16.85 5.89
C PHE A 105 19.43 -17.47 5.90
N GLY A 106 18.94 -17.87 7.08
CA GLY A 106 17.60 -18.46 7.24
C GLY A 106 16.49 -17.52 6.79
N SER A 107 16.56 -16.25 7.17
CA SER A 107 15.62 -15.22 6.73
C SER A 107 15.64 -15.04 5.21
N GLY A 108 16.83 -14.96 4.59
CA GLY A 108 16.97 -14.86 3.14
C GLY A 108 16.43 -16.09 2.39
N ALA A 109 16.77 -17.28 2.86
CA ALA A 109 16.31 -18.54 2.26
C ALA A 109 14.78 -18.68 2.34
N ASN A 110 14.17 -18.34 3.48
CA ASN A 110 12.72 -18.39 3.65
C ASN A 110 12.00 -17.43 2.69
N THR A 111 12.50 -16.20 2.55
CA THR A 111 11.96 -15.24 1.58
C THR A 111 12.05 -15.78 0.16
N MET A 112 13.20 -16.35 -0.23
CA MET A 112 13.39 -16.92 -1.56
C MET A 112 12.44 -18.10 -1.83
N LEU A 113 12.30 -19.03 -0.87
CA LEU A 113 11.37 -20.15 -0.99
C LEU A 113 9.91 -19.67 -1.10
N GLY A 114 9.53 -18.65 -0.34
CA GLY A 114 8.23 -18.02 -0.45
C GLY A 114 7.97 -17.45 -1.85
N LEU A 115 8.95 -16.75 -2.44
CA LEU A 115 8.86 -16.20 -3.79
C LEU A 115 8.71 -17.30 -4.85
N VAL A 116 9.50 -18.38 -4.76
CA VAL A 116 9.40 -19.52 -5.67
C VAL A 116 8.00 -20.12 -5.62
N LYS A 117 7.46 -20.37 -4.43
CA LYS A 117 6.11 -20.90 -4.26
C LYS A 117 5.04 -20.00 -4.87
N GLN A 118 5.13 -18.69 -4.68
CA GLN A 118 4.20 -17.74 -5.31
C GLN A 118 4.28 -17.75 -6.84
N MET A 119 5.48 -17.91 -7.40
CA MET A 119 5.68 -18.01 -8.84
C MET A 119 5.06 -19.29 -9.40
N GLU A 120 5.22 -20.42 -8.72
CA GLU A 120 4.60 -21.70 -9.10
C GLU A 120 3.06 -21.58 -9.08
N GLU A 121 2.49 -21.05 -8.01
CA GLU A 121 1.04 -20.84 -7.90
C GLU A 121 0.50 -19.92 -9.01
N LYS A 122 1.24 -18.85 -9.36
CA LYS A 122 0.87 -17.97 -10.48
C LYS A 122 0.95 -18.70 -11.83
N ALA A 123 1.96 -19.54 -12.03
CA ALA A 123 2.12 -20.32 -13.26
C ALA A 123 0.98 -21.34 -13.44
N GLU A 124 0.60 -22.05 -12.37
CA GLU A 124 -0.52 -22.98 -12.38
C GLU A 124 -1.85 -22.30 -12.67
N ARG A 125 -2.11 -21.13 -12.04
CA ARG A 125 -3.32 -20.34 -12.33
C ARG A 125 -3.38 -19.94 -13.80
N ARG A 126 -2.27 -19.46 -14.38
CA ARG A 126 -2.20 -19.09 -15.81
C ARG A 126 -2.45 -20.29 -16.73
N ALA A 127 -1.93 -21.47 -16.40
CA ALA A 127 -2.16 -22.69 -17.17
C ALA A 127 -3.64 -23.11 -17.14
N LYS A 128 -4.29 -23.07 -15.97
CA LYS A 128 -5.72 -23.37 -15.82
C LYS A 128 -6.62 -22.40 -16.58
N THR A 129 -6.29 -21.10 -16.59
CA THR A 129 -7.06 -20.09 -17.36
C THR A 129 -6.98 -20.32 -18.86
N LYS A 130 -5.81 -20.69 -19.41
CA LYS A 130 -5.64 -20.99 -20.84
C LYS A 130 -6.42 -22.23 -21.29
N LEU A 131 -6.42 -23.29 -20.48
CA LEU A 131 -7.19 -24.51 -20.75
C LEU A 131 -8.71 -24.30 -20.66
N GLY A 132 -9.17 -23.29 -19.92
CA GLY A 132 -10.58 -22.89 -19.85
C GLY A 132 -11.05 -22.06 -21.05
N SER A 133 -10.16 -21.28 -21.67
CA SER A 133 -10.47 -20.48 -22.86
C SER A 133 -10.47 -21.28 -24.17
N GLU A 134 -9.80 -22.43 -24.22
CA GLU A 134 -9.79 -23.32 -25.41
C GLU A 134 -10.98 -24.31 -25.45
N LYS A 135 -11.81 -24.33 -24.41
CA LYS A 135 -13.00 -25.21 -24.29
C LYS A 135 -14.35 -24.49 -24.48
N LYS A 136 -14.35 -23.25 -24.96
CA LYS A 136 -15.54 -22.50 -25.39
C LYS A 136 -15.46 -22.20 -26.88
#